data_AF-A0A946TRU3-F1
#
_entry.id   AF-A0A946TRU3-F1
#
_cell.length_a   1.000
_cell.length_b   1.000
_cell.length_c   1.000
_cell.angle_alpha   90.00
_cell.angle_beta   90.00
_cell.angle_gamma   90.00
#
_symmetry.space_group_name_H-M   'P 1'
#
loop_
_entity.id
_entity.type
_entity.pdbx_description
1 polymer ?
#
loop_
_entity_poly.entity_id
_entity_poly.type
_entity_poly.pdbx_seq_one_letter_code
_entity_poly.pdbx_strand_id
1 'polypeptide(L)'
;MAKAKTENKPEEKLEFQAEVAKVLDLVIHSLYSNKEIFLRELISNASDACDKLRYLSLTESNLIDAGTEFGITLSVNEKAKSITIADNGIGMNHDELIENLGTIARSGTTAFLESLSGDEKKDADLIGQFGVGFYSCFSVAKKVEVVSKRAGEDQAWLWSSEGAGSFTVTEAERDTQGSTVTVYLDKDNKEYIEDARIRNIVKTYSDHISLPINLETTKDKETSLEQINSGSAIWTRSKSDITEEQYKEFYHHVGHVFDDPWLTLHNRVEGKIEYTNLLYVPSSPPFDLMNPERKHKVKLYVKRVFITDDCEDLMPHYLRFVRGIVDSEDLPLNVSREMLQHNVLVGHIKKALVKRIFSELKKKATKKADEYAVFWENFGAVLKEGLYEDHENRETLLELTRFKSTHGEGIVSLEDYVGRMNDGQDEIFYISGEDAETLKSSPQIEGFKSRGVEVLLLTDPIDEFWLPMVHVYNEKTFKSVTAGDIDLGKIKRSDDAAEEKDKPEAADDADIAKLIIAFKEELGEAVKDVRSSDRLTDSAVCLVAGEGDMDLHLERMLKSQGHMDVPNSTRVLEINSTHALIKQLSGLTDDLTKKEDLQNMAHLLLDQARIIEGEAVADPAAFSKRLNNALAKGLI
;
A
#
# COMPACT_ATOMS: atom_id res chain seq x y z
N MET A 1 47.79 -43.09 -11.06
CA MET A 1 47.37 -41.98 -10.18
C MET A 1 48.62 -41.24 -9.72
N ALA A 2 48.91 -40.08 -10.30
CA ALA A 2 50.04 -39.26 -9.86
C ALA A 2 49.66 -38.56 -8.55
N LYS A 3 50.29 -38.94 -7.44
CA LYS A 3 50.18 -38.21 -6.18
C LYS A 3 51.06 -36.96 -6.29
N ALA A 4 50.44 -35.79 -6.40
CA ALA A 4 51.13 -34.53 -6.27
C ALA A 4 51.68 -34.42 -4.84
N LYS A 5 53.01 -34.45 -4.71
CA LYS A 5 53.72 -34.03 -3.50
C LYS A 5 53.96 -32.54 -3.64
N THR A 6 53.18 -31.72 -2.94
CA THR A 6 53.54 -30.34 -2.66
C THR A 6 54.60 -30.36 -1.56
N GLU A 7 55.86 -30.16 -1.95
CA GLU A 7 56.89 -29.76 -0.98
C GLU A 7 56.49 -28.42 -0.36
N ASN A 8 56.72 -28.25 0.95
CA ASN A 8 56.52 -27.00 1.68
C ASN A 8 57.42 -25.90 1.08
N LYS A 9 56.95 -25.25 0.02
CA LYS A 9 57.49 -23.96 -0.45
C LYS A 9 56.96 -22.86 0.48
N PRO A 10 57.75 -21.81 0.74
CA PRO A 10 57.27 -20.67 1.52
C PRO A 10 56.03 -20.07 0.86
N GLU A 11 54.99 -19.82 1.66
CA GLU A 11 53.79 -19.12 1.21
C GLU A 11 54.15 -17.68 0.84
N GLU A 12 53.76 -17.26 -0.36
CA GLU A 12 53.89 -15.89 -0.80
C GLU A 12 52.60 -15.14 -0.48
N LYS A 13 52.67 -14.23 0.49
CA LYS A 13 51.57 -13.34 0.83
C LYS A 13 51.66 -12.10 -0.06
N LEU A 14 50.73 -11.97 -1.00
CA LEU A 14 50.56 -10.79 -1.85
C LEU A 14 49.37 -9.97 -1.35
N GLU A 15 49.49 -8.65 -1.41
CA GLU A 15 48.37 -7.73 -1.14
C GLU A 15 47.52 -7.55 -2.40
N PHE A 16 46.22 -7.29 -2.21
CA PHE A 16 45.33 -6.94 -3.32
C PHE A 16 45.77 -5.62 -3.95
N GLN A 17 45.81 -5.58 -5.29
CA GLN A 17 46.08 -4.36 -6.06
C GLN A 17 44.80 -3.86 -6.72
N ALA A 18 44.68 -2.54 -6.84
CA ALA A 18 43.57 -1.87 -7.53
C ALA A 18 44.08 -0.81 -8.49
N GLU A 19 43.51 -0.75 -9.69
CA GLU A 19 43.80 0.28 -10.67
C GLU A 19 42.89 1.50 -10.40
N VAL A 20 43.45 2.52 -9.76
CA VAL A 20 42.70 3.69 -9.24
C VAL A 20 41.81 4.34 -10.30
N ALA A 21 42.33 4.52 -11.53
CA ALA A 21 41.56 5.10 -12.62
C ALA A 21 40.31 4.29 -12.99
N LYS A 22 40.40 2.94 -12.99
CA LYS A 22 39.25 2.07 -13.27
C LYS A 22 38.26 2.03 -12.10
N VAL A 23 38.74 2.07 -10.87
CA VAL A 23 37.86 2.15 -9.69
C VAL A 23 37.08 3.46 -9.70
N LEU A 24 37.74 4.58 -9.99
CA LEU A 24 37.10 5.88 -10.10
C LEU A 24 36.07 5.90 -11.24
N ASP A 25 36.40 5.33 -12.40
CA ASP A 25 35.46 5.19 -13.53
C ASP A 25 34.20 4.39 -13.16
N LEU A 26 34.36 3.28 -12.44
CA LEU A 26 33.24 2.48 -11.93
C LEU A 26 32.39 3.27 -10.91
N VAL A 27 33.02 4.04 -10.03
CA VAL A 27 32.32 4.88 -9.05
C VAL A 27 31.48 5.94 -9.75
N ILE A 28 32.02 6.56 -10.80
CA ILE A 28 31.36 7.63 -11.56
C ILE A 28 30.21 7.09 -12.41
N HIS A 29 30.40 5.98 -13.11
CA HIS A 29 29.48 5.52 -14.15
C HIS A 29 28.60 4.33 -13.77
N SER A 30 28.88 3.63 -12.66
CA SER A 30 28.21 2.35 -12.34
C SER A 30 27.59 2.27 -10.95
N LEU A 31 27.91 3.20 -10.03
CA LEU A 31 27.35 3.16 -8.67
C LEU A 31 26.01 3.90 -8.53
N TYR A 32 25.74 4.87 -9.38
CA TYR A 32 24.57 5.76 -9.28
C TYR A 32 23.73 5.66 -10.53
N SER A 33 22.43 5.41 -10.37
CA SER A 33 21.49 5.33 -11.50
C SER A 33 21.11 6.73 -11.99
N ASN A 34 20.99 7.68 -11.06
CA ASN A 34 20.57 9.06 -11.32
C ASN A 34 21.72 10.04 -11.09
N LYS A 35 22.00 10.89 -12.08
CA LYS A 35 23.10 11.86 -11.99
C LYS A 35 22.86 12.96 -10.96
N GLU A 36 21.61 13.34 -10.70
CA GLU A 36 21.23 14.40 -9.74
C GLU A 36 21.68 14.14 -8.29
N ILE A 37 22.04 12.89 -7.97
CA ILE A 37 22.58 12.46 -6.68
C ILE A 37 23.85 13.22 -6.28
N PHE A 38 24.62 13.75 -7.23
CA PHE A 38 25.83 14.50 -6.87
C PHE A 38 25.53 15.66 -5.91
N LEU A 39 24.40 16.35 -6.11
CA LEU A 39 24.02 17.48 -5.25
C LEU A 39 23.59 16.98 -3.85
N ARG A 40 22.90 15.84 -3.77
CA ARG A 40 22.58 15.16 -2.49
C ARG A 40 23.86 14.85 -1.71
N GLU A 41 24.86 14.24 -2.35
CA GLU A 41 26.11 13.84 -1.69
C GLU A 41 26.90 15.06 -1.22
N LEU A 42 27.01 16.12 -2.03
CA LEU A 42 27.74 17.32 -1.67
C LEU A 42 27.05 18.10 -0.53
N ILE A 43 25.72 18.20 -0.55
CA ILE A 43 24.97 18.82 0.55
C ILE A 43 25.08 17.97 1.84
N SER A 44 25.06 16.65 1.73
CA SER A 44 25.23 15.76 2.90
C SER A 44 26.62 15.93 3.52
N ASN A 45 27.67 16.01 2.71
CA ASN A 45 29.04 16.26 3.20
C ASN A 45 29.18 17.64 3.85
N ALA A 46 28.54 18.66 3.28
CA ALA A 46 28.48 20.00 3.86
C ALA A 46 27.76 19.98 5.23
N SER A 47 26.66 19.23 5.36
CA SER A 47 25.96 19.06 6.64
C SER A 47 26.84 18.37 7.68
N ASP A 48 27.46 17.25 7.32
CA ASP A 48 28.39 16.52 8.20
C ASP A 48 29.54 17.41 8.69
N ALA A 49 30.08 18.27 7.81
CA ALA A 49 31.15 19.21 8.17
C ALA A 49 30.69 20.26 9.19
N CYS A 50 29.48 20.80 9.03
CA CYS A 50 28.86 21.73 9.97
C CYS A 50 28.57 21.06 11.32
N ASP A 51 28.00 19.86 11.32
CA ASP A 51 27.69 19.13 12.56
C ASP A 51 28.97 18.71 13.29
N LYS A 52 30.02 18.32 12.57
CA LYS A 52 31.35 18.04 13.15
C LYS A 52 31.94 19.27 13.84
N LEU A 53 31.87 20.45 13.21
CA LEU A 53 32.34 21.70 13.83
C LEU A 53 31.49 22.09 15.04
N ARG A 54 30.16 21.97 14.93
CA ARG A 54 29.24 22.22 16.04
C ARG A 54 29.59 21.35 17.23
N TYR A 55 29.83 20.06 17.02
CA TYR A 55 30.23 19.14 18.08
C TYR A 55 31.57 19.54 18.72
N LEU A 56 32.61 19.74 17.91
CA LEU A 56 33.93 20.12 18.41
C LEU A 56 33.91 21.46 19.18
N SER A 57 33.05 22.40 18.80
CA SER A 57 32.90 23.68 19.49
C SER A 57 32.36 23.57 20.92
N LEU A 58 31.69 22.46 21.27
CA LEU A 58 31.23 22.18 22.64
C LEU A 58 32.41 21.96 23.59
N THR A 59 33.51 21.39 23.09
CA THR A 59 34.73 21.12 23.86
C THR A 59 35.84 22.13 23.60
N GLU A 60 35.87 22.74 22.41
CA GLU A 60 36.89 23.67 21.94
C GLU A 60 36.26 25.01 21.53
N SER A 61 35.95 25.85 22.51
CA SER A 61 35.17 27.08 22.34
C SER A 61 35.85 28.15 21.46
N ASN A 62 37.12 27.97 21.10
CA ASN A 62 37.91 28.87 20.26
C ASN A 62 37.84 28.53 18.75
N LEU A 63 37.13 27.45 18.36
CA LEU A 63 37.02 27.06 16.96
C LEU A 63 35.98 27.87 16.17
N ILE A 64 35.02 28.50 16.85
CA ILE A 64 33.98 29.32 16.23
C ILE A 64 33.71 30.58 17.04
N ASP A 65 33.27 31.62 16.35
CA ASP A 65 32.77 32.82 17.00
C ASP A 65 31.40 32.55 17.65
N ALA A 66 31.15 33.16 18.82
CA ALA A 66 29.88 33.05 19.51
C ALA A 66 28.74 33.59 18.63
N GLY A 67 27.74 32.74 18.36
CA GLY A 67 26.61 33.08 17.50
C GLY A 67 26.79 32.74 16.02
N THR A 68 27.80 31.93 15.66
CA THR A 68 27.94 31.39 14.29
C THR A 68 26.69 30.62 13.88
N GLU A 69 26.00 31.10 12.85
CA GLU A 69 24.87 30.40 12.22
C GLU A 69 25.39 29.44 11.15
N PHE A 70 25.22 28.13 11.36
CA PHE A 70 25.62 27.12 10.37
C PHE A 70 24.64 27.11 9.20
N GLY A 71 25.17 26.98 7.98
CA GLY A 71 24.35 26.94 6.77
C GLY A 71 25.11 26.47 5.56
N ILE A 72 24.35 26.14 4.51
CA ILE A 72 24.87 25.71 3.22
C ILE A 72 24.37 26.70 2.17
N THR A 73 25.26 27.21 1.33
CA THR A 73 24.92 28.15 0.25
C THR A 73 25.21 27.50 -1.10
N LEU A 74 24.19 27.46 -1.96
CA LEU A 74 24.29 27.06 -3.36
C LEU A 74 24.34 28.31 -4.22
N SER A 75 25.29 28.38 -5.16
CA SER A 75 25.33 29.46 -6.15
C SER A 75 25.68 28.94 -7.54
N VAL A 76 25.31 29.70 -8.56
CA VAL A 76 25.44 29.31 -9.97
C VAL A 76 26.24 30.36 -10.73
N ASN A 77 27.14 29.91 -11.60
CA ASN A 77 27.81 30.76 -12.58
C ASN A 77 27.53 30.26 -14.00
N GLU A 78 26.60 30.93 -14.68
CA GLU A 78 26.20 30.56 -16.05
C GLU A 78 27.35 30.64 -17.07
N LYS A 79 28.26 31.61 -16.91
CA LYS A 79 29.39 31.80 -17.84
C LYS A 79 30.41 30.68 -17.70
N ALA A 80 30.76 30.33 -16.47
CA ALA A 80 31.66 29.23 -16.17
C ALA A 80 30.99 27.86 -16.32
N LYS A 81 29.65 27.83 -16.37
CA LYS A 81 28.80 26.62 -16.31
C LYS A 81 29.14 25.81 -15.08
N SER A 82 29.04 26.44 -13.92
CA SER A 82 29.34 25.79 -12.65
C SER A 82 28.25 26.02 -11.64
N ILE A 83 28.07 25.02 -10.78
CA ILE A 83 27.34 25.11 -9.52
C ILE A 83 28.35 25.03 -8.39
N THR A 84 28.15 25.85 -7.37
CA THR A 84 29.02 25.98 -6.22
C THR A 84 28.24 25.63 -4.95
N ILE A 85 28.82 24.79 -4.10
CA ILE A 85 28.27 24.40 -2.80
C ILE A 85 29.26 24.86 -1.74
N ALA A 86 28.84 25.80 -0.90
CA ALA A 86 29.67 26.36 0.16
C ALA A 86 29.08 26.08 1.54
N ASP A 87 29.90 25.59 2.46
CA ASP A 87 29.55 25.39 3.87
C ASP A 87 30.47 26.21 4.78
N ASN A 88 30.02 26.48 6.00
CA ASN A 88 30.83 27.08 7.06
C ASN A 88 31.16 26.07 8.17
N GLY A 89 31.33 24.80 7.79
CA GLY A 89 31.69 23.71 8.69
C GLY A 89 33.18 23.66 9.03
N ILE A 90 33.63 22.50 9.50
CA ILE A 90 35.00 22.30 10.05
C ILE A 90 36.11 22.58 9.03
N GLY A 91 35.83 22.41 7.72
CA GLY A 91 36.83 22.49 6.67
C GLY A 91 37.90 21.39 6.73
N MET A 92 38.88 21.47 5.83
CA MET A 92 39.99 20.54 5.70
C MET A 92 41.30 21.31 5.55
N ASN A 93 42.36 20.80 6.17
CA ASN A 93 43.72 21.30 5.93
C ASN A 93 44.39 20.55 4.76
N HIS A 94 45.65 20.88 4.46
CA HIS A 94 46.42 20.29 3.35
C HIS A 94 46.41 18.75 3.37
N ASP A 95 46.74 18.16 4.51
CA ASP A 95 46.87 16.70 4.63
C ASP A 95 45.51 16.03 4.55
N GLU A 96 44.47 16.62 5.15
CA GLU A 96 43.11 16.12 5.05
C GLU A 96 42.54 16.18 3.62
N LEU A 97 42.89 17.18 2.81
CA LEU A 97 42.51 17.21 1.40
C LEU A 97 43.13 16.05 0.63
N ILE A 98 44.40 15.74 0.88
CA ILE A 98 45.10 14.61 0.26
C ILE A 98 44.50 13.29 0.73
N GLU A 99 44.28 13.15 2.03
CA GLU A 99 43.84 11.90 2.62
C GLU A 99 42.35 11.62 2.35
N ASN A 100 41.47 12.59 2.53
CA ASN A 100 40.02 12.38 2.45
C ASN A 100 39.48 12.51 1.01
N LEU A 101 39.99 13.44 0.20
CA LEU A 101 39.54 13.63 -1.19
C LEU A 101 40.47 12.96 -2.22
N GLY A 102 41.71 12.65 -1.83
CA GLY A 102 42.68 11.98 -2.70
C GLY A 102 42.69 10.45 -2.58
N THR A 103 42.02 9.89 -1.58
CA THR A 103 41.91 8.44 -1.38
C THR A 103 40.47 7.98 -1.62
N ILE A 104 40.27 7.00 -2.50
CA ILE A 104 38.95 6.41 -2.74
C ILE A 104 38.61 5.47 -1.57
N ALA A 105 37.34 5.48 -1.14
CA ALA A 105 36.83 4.66 -0.04
C ALA A 105 37.43 5.00 1.34
N ARG A 106 37.84 6.25 1.53
CA ARG A 106 38.24 6.82 2.83
C ARG A 106 37.29 7.95 3.21
N SER A 107 36.73 7.90 4.42
CA SER A 107 35.82 8.93 4.94
C SER A 107 36.38 9.52 6.23
N GLY A 108 36.65 10.84 6.22
CA GLY A 108 37.01 11.59 7.41
C GLY A 108 35.87 11.67 8.45
N THR A 109 34.62 11.51 8.01
CA THR A 109 33.44 11.40 8.87
C THR A 109 33.45 10.08 9.65
N THR A 110 33.80 8.97 8.98
CA THR A 110 33.96 7.66 9.65
C THR A 110 35.08 7.70 10.68
N ALA A 111 36.24 8.24 10.32
CA ALA A 111 37.37 8.38 11.24
C ALA A 111 37.02 9.24 12.48
N PHE A 112 36.20 10.28 12.29
CA PHE A 112 35.69 11.09 13.39
C PHE A 112 34.71 10.30 14.28
N LEU A 113 33.76 9.56 13.71
CA LEU A 113 32.86 8.69 14.47
C LEU A 113 33.58 7.58 15.26
N GLU A 114 34.74 7.13 14.78
CA GLU A 114 35.60 6.18 15.51
C GLU A 114 36.38 6.85 16.66
N SER A 115 36.62 8.15 16.57
CA SER A 115 37.27 8.92 17.64
C SER A 115 36.35 9.29 18.81
N LEU A 116 35.02 9.22 18.62
CA LEU A 116 34.01 9.48 19.66
C LEU A 116 33.77 8.27 20.56
N SER A 117 33.44 8.51 21.84
CA SER A 117 33.28 7.45 22.85
C SER A 117 31.84 7.29 23.36
N GLY A 118 31.34 6.04 23.50
CA GLY A 118 30.10 5.74 24.22
C GLY A 118 28.85 6.51 23.73
N ASP A 119 28.26 7.32 24.61
CA ASP A 119 27.06 8.13 24.34
C ASP A 119 27.30 9.24 23.31
N GLU A 120 28.53 9.76 23.19
CA GLU A 120 28.91 10.80 22.22
C GLU A 120 28.73 10.36 20.76
N LYS A 121 28.85 9.06 20.51
CA LYS A 121 28.69 8.47 19.18
C LYS A 121 27.21 8.34 18.78
N LYS A 122 26.30 8.23 19.76
CA LYS A 122 24.86 8.11 19.51
C LYS A 122 24.21 9.44 19.17
N ASP A 123 24.73 10.54 19.70
CA ASP A 123 24.22 11.89 19.44
C ASP A 123 24.80 12.50 18.14
N ALA A 124 25.69 11.80 17.44
CA ALA A 124 26.29 12.24 16.19
C ALA A 124 25.45 11.83 14.97
N ASP A 125 24.66 12.76 14.44
CA ASP A 125 23.80 12.62 13.25
C ASP A 125 24.61 12.61 11.91
N LEU A 126 25.72 11.88 11.84
CA LEU A 126 26.61 11.88 10.68
C LEU A 126 26.20 10.85 9.60
N ILE A 127 26.23 11.30 8.35
CA ILE A 127 25.64 10.64 7.18
C ILE A 127 26.71 9.87 6.35
N GLY A 128 27.87 10.46 6.07
CA GLY A 128 28.84 10.01 5.08
C GLY A 128 29.80 8.90 5.54
N GLN A 129 29.49 7.63 5.27
CA GLN A 129 30.28 6.49 5.78
C GLN A 129 31.20 5.79 4.77
N PHE A 130 30.93 5.91 3.46
CA PHE A 130 31.60 5.09 2.43
C PHE A 130 32.86 5.70 1.83
N GLY A 131 33.03 7.03 1.88
CA GLY A 131 34.21 7.68 1.29
C GLY A 131 34.25 7.65 -0.24
N VAL A 132 33.08 7.53 -0.90
CA VAL A 132 32.96 7.54 -2.37
C VAL A 132 31.98 8.60 -2.90
N GLY A 133 31.10 9.12 -2.05
CA GLY A 133 30.02 10.04 -2.45
C GLY A 133 30.52 11.33 -3.09
N PHE A 134 31.67 11.86 -2.64
CA PHE A 134 32.28 13.05 -3.26
C PHE A 134 32.51 12.85 -4.76
N TYR A 135 32.97 11.69 -5.20
CA TYR A 135 33.33 11.46 -6.60
C TYR A 135 32.10 11.36 -7.53
N SER A 136 30.87 11.29 -7.02
CA SER A 136 29.66 11.30 -7.85
C SER A 136 29.49 12.62 -8.62
N CYS A 137 30.13 13.71 -8.19
CA CYS A 137 30.17 14.98 -8.94
C CYS A 137 30.82 14.87 -10.32
N PHE A 138 31.77 13.94 -10.53
CA PHE A 138 32.39 13.71 -11.85
C PHE A 138 31.44 13.04 -12.86
N SER A 139 30.26 12.57 -12.44
CA SER A 139 29.23 12.07 -13.38
C SER A 139 28.56 13.19 -14.20
N VAL A 140 28.68 14.44 -13.73
CA VAL A 140 28.13 15.66 -14.36
C VAL A 140 29.19 16.71 -14.66
N ALA A 141 30.42 16.54 -14.18
CA ALA A 141 31.46 17.55 -14.19
C ALA A 141 32.67 17.15 -15.02
N LYS A 142 33.24 18.13 -15.73
CA LYS A 142 34.55 18.00 -16.39
C LYS A 142 35.72 18.36 -15.46
N LYS A 143 35.45 19.10 -14.39
CA LYS A 143 36.45 19.57 -13.42
C LYS A 143 35.74 19.89 -12.11
N VAL A 144 36.41 19.60 -11.00
CA VAL A 144 35.94 19.97 -9.66
C VAL A 144 37.08 20.63 -8.91
N GLU A 145 36.75 21.74 -8.25
CA GLU A 145 37.65 22.48 -7.38
C GLU A 145 37.07 22.53 -5.96
N VAL A 146 37.91 22.32 -4.96
CA VAL A 146 37.53 22.42 -3.55
C VAL A 146 38.48 23.39 -2.86
N VAL A 147 37.97 24.55 -2.46
CA VAL A 147 38.71 25.49 -1.62
C VAL A 147 38.28 25.29 -0.18
N SER A 148 39.19 24.90 0.70
CA SER A 148 38.87 24.61 2.10
C SER A 148 39.82 25.30 3.06
N LYS A 149 39.28 25.77 4.19
CA LYS A 149 40.02 26.33 5.32
C LYS A 149 39.54 25.66 6.59
N ARG A 150 40.45 25.00 7.30
CA ARG A 150 40.12 24.29 8.55
C ARG A 150 39.87 25.29 9.68
N ALA A 151 38.83 25.07 10.49
CA ALA A 151 38.60 25.87 11.68
C ALA A 151 39.80 25.78 12.64
N GLY A 152 40.23 26.92 13.17
CA GLY A 152 41.45 27.02 13.99
C GLY A 152 42.75 27.16 13.21
N GLU A 153 42.72 27.16 11.87
CA GLU A 153 43.89 27.39 11.01
C GLU A 153 43.69 28.63 10.12
N ASP A 154 44.80 29.33 9.81
CA ASP A 154 44.76 30.54 8.98
C ASP A 154 44.82 30.26 7.47
N GLN A 155 45.49 29.18 7.08
CA GLN A 155 45.80 28.86 5.68
C GLN A 155 44.65 28.10 5.02
N ALA A 156 44.22 28.58 3.84
CA ALA A 156 43.31 27.85 2.97
C ALA A 156 44.06 27.13 1.85
N TRP A 157 43.45 26.07 1.32
CA TRP A 157 44.03 25.22 0.28
C TRP A 157 43.03 24.97 -0.84
N LEU A 158 43.51 24.93 -2.08
CA LEU A 158 42.76 24.57 -3.27
C LEU A 158 43.14 23.15 -3.70
N TRP A 159 42.17 22.26 -3.70
CA TRP A 159 42.22 20.96 -4.37
C TRP A 159 41.56 21.06 -5.74
N SER A 160 42.15 20.50 -6.80
CA SER A 160 41.60 20.52 -8.16
C SER A 160 41.80 19.19 -8.87
N SER A 161 40.76 18.66 -9.52
CA SER A 161 40.84 17.45 -10.36
C SER A 161 39.85 17.46 -11.52
N GLU A 162 40.19 16.71 -12.57
CA GLU A 162 39.34 16.41 -13.73
C GLU A 162 38.72 15.01 -13.66
N GLY A 163 38.92 14.26 -12.56
CA GLY A 163 38.39 12.90 -12.41
C GLY A 163 39.16 11.83 -13.21
N ALA A 164 40.31 12.19 -13.79
CA ALA A 164 41.14 11.31 -14.63
C ALA A 164 42.24 10.55 -13.86
N GLY A 165 42.11 10.39 -12.54
CA GLY A 165 43.04 9.63 -11.70
C GLY A 165 44.18 10.44 -11.05
N SER A 166 44.18 11.77 -11.16
CA SER A 166 45.13 12.66 -10.46
C SER A 166 44.48 13.96 -10.01
N PHE A 167 45.07 14.62 -9.02
CA PHE A 167 44.64 15.92 -8.50
C PHE A 167 45.84 16.79 -8.09
N THR A 168 45.62 18.08 -7.87
CA THR A 168 46.62 19.04 -7.39
C THR A 168 46.15 19.72 -6.11
N VAL A 169 47.07 20.05 -5.21
CA VAL A 169 46.80 20.85 -4.01
C VAL A 169 47.75 22.07 -4.00
N THR A 170 47.19 23.28 -3.85
CA THR A 170 47.96 24.53 -3.80
C THR A 170 47.42 25.45 -2.71
N GLU A 171 48.22 26.43 -2.27
CA GLU A 171 47.75 27.49 -1.37
C GLU A 171 46.60 28.29 -2.01
N ALA A 172 45.64 28.72 -1.19
CA ALA A 172 44.50 29.53 -1.58
C ALA A 172 44.14 30.51 -0.47
N GLU A 173 43.18 31.38 -0.74
CA GLU A 173 42.61 32.32 0.23
C GLU A 173 41.12 32.04 0.42
N ARG A 174 40.69 32.09 1.68
CA ARG A 174 39.28 32.01 2.07
C ARG A 174 39.10 32.78 3.36
N ASP A 175 38.08 33.64 3.39
CA ASP A 175 37.84 34.54 4.52
C ASP A 175 37.43 33.77 5.79
N THR A 176 36.57 32.77 5.64
CA THR A 176 35.98 31.98 6.74
C THR A 176 36.34 30.51 6.66
N GLN A 177 36.16 29.76 7.75
CA GLN A 177 36.31 28.30 7.77
C GLN A 177 35.26 27.60 6.88
N GLY A 178 35.48 26.30 6.64
CA GLY A 178 34.59 25.45 5.83
C GLY A 178 35.12 25.21 4.43
N SER A 179 34.26 24.71 3.54
CA SER A 179 34.64 24.35 2.17
C SER A 179 33.77 25.05 1.12
N THR A 180 34.33 25.24 -0.08
CA THR A 180 33.61 25.64 -1.29
C THR A 180 33.95 24.63 -2.37
N VAL A 181 32.95 23.86 -2.77
CA VAL A 181 33.04 22.88 -3.86
C VAL A 181 32.46 23.51 -5.11
N THR A 182 33.29 23.79 -6.10
CA THR A 182 32.89 24.29 -7.41
C THR A 182 32.89 23.14 -8.42
N VAL A 183 31.71 22.82 -8.93
CA VAL A 183 31.49 21.75 -9.90
C VAL A 183 31.36 22.37 -11.29
N TYR A 184 32.38 22.24 -12.13
CA TYR A 184 32.34 22.71 -13.51
C TYR A 184 31.67 21.66 -14.39
N LEU A 185 30.43 21.95 -14.80
CA LEU A 185 29.60 21.03 -15.55
C LEU A 185 30.15 20.75 -16.95
N ASP A 186 29.91 19.55 -17.43
CA ASP A 186 30.11 19.21 -18.83
C ASP A 186 29.05 19.89 -19.73
N LYS A 187 29.03 19.53 -21.02
CA LYS A 187 28.13 20.19 -21.98
C LYS A 187 26.69 19.67 -21.91
N ASP A 188 26.48 18.48 -21.37
CA ASP A 188 25.22 17.74 -21.44
C ASP A 188 24.40 17.93 -20.16
N ASN A 189 25.04 18.31 -19.05
CA ASN A 189 24.43 18.42 -17.74
C ASN A 189 24.10 19.87 -17.32
N LYS A 190 23.82 20.77 -18.26
CA LYS A 190 23.50 22.18 -17.97
C LYS A 190 22.21 22.39 -17.18
N GLU A 191 21.33 21.40 -17.13
CA GLU A 191 20.10 21.48 -16.33
C GLU A 191 20.39 21.76 -14.85
N TYR A 192 21.55 21.38 -14.32
CA TYR A 192 21.91 21.54 -12.91
C TYR A 192 22.36 22.96 -12.52
N ILE A 193 22.29 23.92 -13.45
CA ILE A 193 22.40 25.37 -13.15
C ILE A 193 21.06 26.10 -13.28
N GLU A 194 19.98 25.39 -13.60
CA GLU A 194 18.64 25.96 -13.66
C GLU A 194 18.01 26.02 -12.27
N ASP A 195 17.53 27.20 -11.87
CA ASP A 195 16.94 27.46 -10.54
C ASP A 195 15.85 26.44 -10.16
N ALA A 196 14.90 26.19 -11.05
CA ALA A 196 13.80 25.24 -10.80
C ALA A 196 14.31 23.81 -10.58
N ARG A 197 15.36 23.40 -11.30
CA ARG A 197 15.95 22.07 -11.18
C ARG A 197 16.68 21.90 -9.85
N ILE A 198 17.49 22.89 -9.45
CA ILE A 198 18.19 22.90 -8.16
C ILE A 198 17.18 22.81 -7.01
N ARG A 199 16.14 23.65 -7.03
CA ARG A 199 15.07 23.64 -6.01
C ARG A 199 14.39 22.29 -5.92
N ASN A 200 14.06 21.67 -7.05
CA ASN A 200 13.46 20.35 -7.07
C ASN A 200 14.38 19.29 -6.44
N ILE A 201 15.66 19.28 -6.81
CA ILE A 201 16.63 18.32 -6.25
C ILE A 201 16.77 18.52 -4.74
N VAL A 202 16.95 19.75 -4.26
CA VAL A 202 17.06 20.03 -2.82
C VAL A 202 15.78 19.62 -2.09
N LYS A 203 14.61 19.91 -2.66
CA LYS A 203 13.31 19.54 -2.08
C LYS A 203 13.08 18.02 -2.07
N THR A 204 13.64 17.28 -3.02
CA THR A 204 13.53 15.81 -3.05
C THR A 204 14.47 15.16 -2.04
N TYR A 205 15.74 15.58 -1.99
CA TYR A 205 16.78 14.83 -1.28
C TYR A 205 17.22 15.43 0.06
N SER A 206 17.03 16.74 0.24
CA SER A 206 17.66 17.53 1.31
C SER A 206 16.70 18.47 2.04
N ASP A 207 15.39 18.35 1.81
CA ASP A 207 14.37 19.26 2.37
C ASP A 207 14.37 19.30 3.91
N HIS A 208 14.74 18.18 4.53
CA HIS A 208 14.68 17.97 5.98
C HIS A 208 16.05 17.97 6.65
N ILE A 209 17.12 18.32 5.93
CA ILE A 209 18.40 18.63 6.55
C ILE A 209 18.20 19.82 7.49
N SER A 210 18.69 19.71 8.73
CA SER A 210 18.43 20.66 9.81
C SER A 210 19.10 22.02 9.60
N LEU A 211 20.09 22.09 8.71
CA LEU A 211 20.76 23.33 8.33
C LEU A 211 19.96 24.07 7.25
N PRO A 212 19.92 25.42 7.27
CA PRO A 212 19.39 26.19 6.17
C PRO A 212 20.24 25.98 4.91
N ILE A 213 19.58 25.60 3.82
CA ILE A 213 20.14 25.50 2.48
C ILE A 213 19.65 26.70 1.70
N ASN A 214 20.55 27.64 1.44
CA ASN A 214 20.25 28.89 0.76
C ASN A 214 20.66 28.81 -0.71
N LEU A 215 19.82 29.30 -1.61
CA LEU A 215 20.16 29.54 -3.01
C LEU A 215 20.48 31.02 -3.21
N GLU A 216 21.71 31.30 -3.61
CA GLU A 216 22.16 32.63 -3.99
C GLU A 216 21.67 32.96 -5.40
N THR A 217 20.90 34.04 -5.51
CA THR A 217 20.42 34.56 -6.80
C THR A 217 20.90 35.99 -6.97
N THR A 218 21.51 36.28 -8.13
CA THR A 218 21.86 37.66 -8.51
C THR A 218 20.90 38.17 -9.59
N LYS A 219 20.07 39.17 -9.25
CA LYS A 219 19.21 39.90 -10.19
C LYS A 219 19.56 41.39 -10.12
N ASP A 220 19.70 42.04 -11.28
CA ASP A 220 19.97 43.49 -11.36
C ASP A 220 21.12 44.02 -10.50
N LYS A 221 22.18 43.21 -10.33
CA LYS A 221 23.37 43.44 -9.47
C LYS A 221 23.10 43.43 -7.95
N GLU A 222 21.92 43.01 -7.52
CA GLU A 222 21.65 42.67 -6.13
C GLU A 222 21.72 41.15 -5.96
N THR A 223 22.46 40.72 -4.93
CA THR A 223 22.57 39.32 -4.53
C THR A 223 21.66 39.06 -3.35
N SER A 224 20.77 38.09 -3.48
CA SER A 224 19.85 37.65 -2.42
C SER A 224 20.07 36.17 -2.10
N LEU A 225 20.00 35.83 -0.81
CA LEU A 225 19.97 34.45 -0.33
C LEU A 225 18.53 34.06 0.00
N GLU A 226 18.06 32.97 -0.58
CA GLU A 226 16.73 32.41 -0.30
C GLU A 226 16.88 30.99 0.25
N GLN A 227 16.32 30.70 1.42
CA GLN A 227 16.27 29.33 1.94
C GLN A 227 15.32 28.48 1.10
N ILE A 228 15.81 27.36 0.57
CA ILE A 228 15.08 26.49 -0.35
C ILE A 228 14.70 25.12 0.23
N ASN A 229 15.14 24.81 1.45
CA ASN A 229 14.70 23.65 2.21
C ASN A 229 13.75 24.07 3.35
N SER A 230 12.82 23.20 3.71
CA SER A 230 11.86 23.44 4.79
C SER A 230 12.51 23.37 6.18
N GLY A 231 13.63 22.65 6.32
CA GLY A 231 14.43 22.58 7.55
C GLY A 231 13.73 21.89 8.74
N SER A 232 12.52 21.37 8.55
CA SER A 232 11.73 20.74 9.61
C SER A 232 11.52 19.25 9.34
N ALA A 233 12.29 18.42 10.04
CA ALA A 233 12.00 17.01 10.19
C ALA A 233 10.99 16.87 11.34
N ILE A 234 9.72 17.22 11.12
CA ILE A 234 8.76 17.29 12.24
C ILE A 234 8.59 15.94 12.97
N TRP A 235 8.89 14.83 12.30
CA TRP A 235 8.88 13.49 12.90
C TRP A 235 9.99 13.29 13.94
N THR A 236 11.03 14.12 14.00
CA THR A 236 12.08 14.00 15.03
C THR A 236 11.72 14.72 16.32
N ARG A 237 10.70 15.59 16.28
CA ARG A 237 10.23 16.38 17.41
C ARG A 237 9.32 15.56 18.31
N SER A 238 9.26 15.91 19.60
CA SER A 238 8.28 15.31 20.51
C SER A 238 6.86 15.60 20.01
N LYS A 239 5.96 14.63 20.13
CA LYS A 239 4.54 14.78 19.75
C LYS A 239 3.87 15.94 20.45
N SER A 240 4.30 16.29 21.67
CA SER A 240 3.78 17.40 22.45
C SER A 240 4.04 18.76 21.82
N ASP A 241 5.04 18.85 20.95
CA ASP A 241 5.53 20.11 20.42
C ASP A 241 5.02 20.36 19.00
N ILE A 242 4.29 19.40 18.42
CA ILE A 242 3.79 19.44 17.05
C ILE A 242 2.28 19.68 17.09
N THR A 243 1.82 20.75 16.45
CA THR A 243 0.38 21.06 16.37
C THR A 243 -0.31 20.21 15.30
N GLU A 244 -1.64 20.13 15.36
CA GLU A 244 -2.40 19.42 14.32
C GLU A 244 -2.20 20.06 12.94
N GLU A 245 -2.12 21.39 12.86
CA GLU A 245 -1.83 22.13 11.63
C GLU A 245 -0.47 21.75 11.04
N GLN A 246 0.56 21.61 11.88
CA GLN A 246 1.89 21.18 11.42
C GLN A 246 1.86 19.76 10.84
N TYR A 247 1.10 18.84 11.45
CA TYR A 247 0.90 17.50 10.89
C TYR A 247 0.16 17.54 9.55
N LYS A 248 -0.85 18.41 9.40
CA LYS A 248 -1.62 18.57 8.16
C LYS A 248 -0.78 19.18 7.04
N GLU A 249 -0.03 20.24 7.34
CA GLU A 249 0.89 20.87 6.40
C GLU A 249 1.92 19.87 5.89
N PHE A 250 2.52 19.09 6.79
CA PHE A 250 3.45 18.03 6.41
C PHE A 250 2.76 16.95 5.55
N TYR A 251 1.55 16.53 5.91
CA TYR A 251 0.77 15.57 5.12
C TYR A 251 0.51 16.05 3.68
N HIS A 252 0.04 17.29 3.51
CA HIS A 252 -0.20 17.89 2.19
C HIS A 252 1.08 17.95 1.36
N HIS A 253 2.20 18.34 2.00
CA HIS A 253 3.50 18.47 1.34
C HIS A 253 4.09 17.12 0.93
N VAL A 254 4.13 16.14 1.85
CA VAL A 254 4.73 14.83 1.58
C VAL A 254 3.88 13.97 0.65
N GLY A 255 2.55 14.11 0.75
CA GLY A 255 1.58 13.33 -0.02
C GLY A 255 1.22 13.93 -1.37
N HIS A 256 1.47 15.23 -1.58
CA HIS A 256 0.94 16.02 -2.70
C HIS A 256 -0.58 15.91 -2.81
N VAL A 257 -1.26 16.07 -1.67
CA VAL A 257 -2.69 15.88 -1.51
C VAL A 257 -3.33 17.14 -0.91
N PHE A 258 -4.63 17.29 -1.17
CA PHE A 258 -5.43 18.44 -0.72
C PHE A 258 -6.48 18.06 0.34
N ASP A 259 -6.64 16.77 0.62
CA ASP A 259 -7.51 16.28 1.68
C ASP A 259 -6.80 16.37 3.04
N ASP A 260 -7.55 16.20 4.14
CA ASP A 260 -6.96 16.10 5.48
C ASP A 260 -6.66 14.62 5.84
N PRO A 261 -5.72 14.33 6.75
CA PRO A 261 -5.46 12.96 7.17
C PRO A 261 -6.59 12.42 8.06
N TRP A 262 -7.12 11.24 7.72
CA TRP A 262 -8.09 10.52 8.56
C TRP A 262 -7.43 9.88 9.79
N LEU A 263 -6.19 9.43 9.63
CA LEU A 263 -5.33 8.94 10.71
C LEU A 263 -3.93 9.50 10.55
N THR A 264 -3.38 10.01 11.65
CA THR A 264 -1.96 10.37 11.79
C THR A 264 -1.32 9.41 12.78
N LEU A 265 -0.28 8.72 12.34
CA LEU A 265 0.48 7.77 13.13
C LEU A 265 1.93 8.25 13.25
N HIS A 266 2.24 8.88 14.37
CA HIS A 266 3.61 9.29 14.70
C HIS A 266 4.14 8.37 15.80
N ASN A 267 5.26 7.68 15.61
CA ASN A 267 5.85 6.81 16.64
C ASN A 267 7.38 6.68 16.46
N ARG A 268 8.15 6.84 17.55
CA ARG A 268 9.56 6.41 17.63
C ARG A 268 9.61 5.00 18.20
N VAL A 269 10.38 4.14 17.56
CA VAL A 269 10.62 2.75 17.97
C VAL A 269 12.09 2.61 18.31
N GLU A 270 12.36 2.14 19.52
CA GLU A 270 13.71 1.90 20.04
C GLU A 270 13.89 0.39 20.26
N GLY A 271 15.14 -0.11 20.17
CA GLY A 271 15.46 -1.49 20.46
C GLY A 271 16.38 -2.13 19.42
N LYS A 272 15.94 -3.25 18.81
CA LYS A 272 16.75 -3.98 17.82
C LYS A 272 16.93 -3.22 16.51
N ILE A 273 15.97 -2.37 16.15
CA ILE A 273 16.01 -1.46 15.02
C ILE A 273 15.40 -0.16 15.51
N GLU A 274 16.18 0.92 15.44
CA GLU A 274 15.73 2.26 15.75
C GLU A 274 15.20 2.95 14.49
N TYR A 275 13.95 3.42 14.59
CA TYR A 275 13.32 4.22 13.55
C TYR A 275 12.17 5.06 14.09
N THR A 276 11.89 6.16 13.41
CA THR A 276 10.70 6.98 13.61
C THR A 276 9.81 6.87 12.39
N ASN A 277 8.51 6.72 12.59
CA ASN A 277 7.53 6.77 11.52
C ASN A 277 6.55 7.92 11.75
N LEU A 278 6.21 8.60 10.67
CA LEU A 278 5.11 9.54 10.59
C LEU A 278 4.28 9.18 9.37
N LEU A 279 3.28 8.32 9.60
CA LEU A 279 2.41 7.76 8.57
C LEU A 279 1.02 8.39 8.64
N TYR A 280 0.37 8.38 7.48
CA TYR A 280 -0.96 8.93 7.30
C TYR A 280 -1.85 7.97 6.52
N VAL A 281 -3.13 7.96 6.89
CA VAL A 281 -4.21 7.42 6.06
C VAL A 281 -4.99 8.61 5.53
N PRO A 282 -5.14 8.75 4.21
CA PRO A 282 -5.94 9.83 3.61
C PRO A 282 -7.41 9.75 4.04
N SER A 283 -8.10 10.88 4.06
CA SER A 283 -9.57 10.90 4.24
C SER A 283 -10.30 10.61 2.94
N SER A 284 -9.67 10.83 1.79
CA SER A 284 -10.25 10.54 0.46
C SER A 284 -9.43 9.49 -0.29
N PRO A 285 -10.08 8.54 -0.99
CA PRO A 285 -9.35 7.56 -1.78
C PRO A 285 -8.70 8.22 -3.00
N PRO A 286 -7.44 7.88 -3.33
CA PRO A 286 -6.83 8.37 -4.56
C PRO A 286 -7.48 7.70 -5.79
N PHE A 287 -7.53 8.40 -6.93
CA PHE A 287 -8.19 7.90 -8.16
C PHE A 287 -7.65 6.55 -8.65
N ASP A 288 -6.38 6.27 -8.40
CA ASP A 288 -5.70 5.04 -8.79
C ASP A 288 -5.77 3.93 -7.73
N LEU A 289 -6.52 4.12 -6.63
CA LEU A 289 -6.53 3.19 -5.48
C LEU A 289 -6.83 1.74 -5.88
N MET A 290 -7.74 1.53 -6.82
CA MET A 290 -8.15 0.18 -7.26
C MET A 290 -7.19 -0.45 -8.29
N ASN A 291 -6.14 0.26 -8.71
CA ASN A 291 -5.11 -0.33 -9.58
C ASN A 291 -4.21 -1.28 -8.76
N PRO A 292 -4.16 -2.59 -9.09
CA PRO A 292 -3.33 -3.55 -8.38
C PRO A 292 -1.83 -3.23 -8.40
N GLU A 293 -1.34 -2.55 -9.44
CA GLU A 293 0.08 -2.16 -9.56
C GLU A 293 0.45 -0.96 -8.69
N ARG A 294 -0.54 -0.31 -8.05
CA ARG A 294 -0.30 0.89 -7.27
C ARG A 294 0.46 0.55 -5.98
N LYS A 295 1.68 1.06 -5.88
CA LYS A 295 2.53 0.98 -4.68
C LYS A 295 2.07 1.96 -3.59
N HIS A 296 2.45 1.69 -2.35
CA HIS A 296 2.33 2.68 -1.26
C HIS A 296 3.17 3.93 -1.55
N LYS A 297 2.89 5.03 -0.83
CA LYS A 297 3.64 6.30 -0.96
C LYS A 297 4.35 6.68 0.34
N VAL A 298 4.82 5.67 1.06
CA VAL A 298 5.70 5.82 2.23
C VAL A 298 7.14 6.00 1.75
N LYS A 299 7.75 7.12 2.12
CA LYS A 299 9.14 7.46 1.81
C LYS A 299 10.07 6.92 2.90
N LEU A 300 11.18 6.32 2.49
CA LEU A 300 12.20 5.81 3.40
C LEU A 300 13.34 6.82 3.50
N TYR A 301 13.66 7.18 4.74
CA TYR A 301 14.77 8.03 5.14
C TYR A 301 15.73 7.22 6.01
N VAL A 302 17.00 7.58 5.94
CA VAL A 302 18.02 7.12 6.89
C VAL A 302 18.77 8.32 7.39
N LYS A 303 18.75 8.55 8.70
CA LYS A 303 19.31 9.75 9.34
C LYS A 303 18.82 11.04 8.67
N ARG A 304 17.50 11.16 8.44
CA ARG A 304 16.84 12.30 7.79
C ARG A 304 17.22 12.54 6.32
N VAL A 305 18.00 11.66 5.70
CA VAL A 305 18.33 11.70 4.28
C VAL A 305 17.36 10.82 3.50
N PHE A 306 16.73 11.39 2.48
CA PHE A 306 15.84 10.62 1.60
C PHE A 306 16.62 9.53 0.85
N ILE A 307 16.14 8.29 0.96
CA ILE A 307 16.73 7.13 0.30
C ILE A 307 15.90 6.75 -0.92
N THR A 308 14.63 6.46 -0.72
CA THR A 308 13.72 6.02 -1.79
C THR A 308 12.26 6.15 -1.35
N ASP A 309 11.37 6.40 -2.30
CA ASP A 309 9.92 6.25 -2.16
C ASP A 309 9.39 4.99 -2.87
N ASP A 310 10.30 4.16 -3.39
CA ASP A 310 10.04 2.90 -4.10
C ASP A 310 10.57 1.69 -3.32
N CYS A 311 10.17 1.58 -2.05
CA CYS A 311 10.53 0.46 -1.18
C CYS A 311 9.33 -0.45 -0.91
N GLU A 312 8.93 -1.27 -1.89
CA GLU A 312 7.78 -2.19 -1.80
C GLU A 312 7.78 -3.08 -0.55
N ASP A 313 8.97 -3.46 -0.07
CA ASP A 313 9.12 -4.28 1.13
C ASP A 313 8.72 -3.56 2.43
N LEU A 314 8.42 -2.26 2.41
CA LEU A 314 8.09 -1.46 3.60
C LEU A 314 6.61 -1.56 3.99
N MET A 315 5.72 -1.85 3.05
CA MET A 315 4.28 -1.95 3.29
C MET A 315 3.63 -2.95 2.32
N PRO A 316 2.67 -3.79 2.75
CA PRO A 316 1.97 -4.69 1.84
C PRO A 316 1.00 -3.95 0.89
N HIS A 317 0.62 -4.60 -0.22
CA HIS A 317 -0.24 -4.04 -1.27
C HIS A 317 -1.63 -3.63 -0.78
N TYR A 318 -2.23 -4.41 0.13
CA TYR A 318 -3.52 -4.08 0.75
C TYR A 318 -3.47 -2.87 1.70
N LEU A 319 -2.29 -2.27 1.94
CA LEU A 319 -2.10 -1.00 2.65
C LEU A 319 -1.53 0.10 1.74
N ARG A 320 -1.66 -0.03 0.41
CA ARG A 320 -1.14 0.95 -0.55
C ARG A 320 -1.68 2.37 -0.36
N PHE A 321 -2.83 2.54 0.28
CA PHE A 321 -3.37 3.88 0.60
C PHE A 321 -2.51 4.67 1.61
N VAL A 322 -1.63 4.00 2.36
CA VAL A 322 -0.79 4.65 3.38
C VAL A 322 0.27 5.55 2.74
N ARG A 323 0.47 6.72 3.35
CA ARG A 323 1.45 7.74 2.96
C ARG A 323 2.31 8.13 4.15
N GLY A 324 3.39 8.85 3.90
CA GLY A 324 4.21 9.46 4.95
C GLY A 324 5.66 9.02 4.87
N ILE A 325 6.33 8.95 6.01
CA ILE A 325 7.76 8.68 6.08
C ILE A 325 8.10 7.64 7.14
N VAL A 326 9.19 6.92 6.90
CA VAL A 326 9.91 6.12 7.88
C VAL A 326 11.36 6.57 7.85
N ASP A 327 11.90 7.00 8.98
CA ASP A 327 13.28 7.44 9.14
C ASP A 327 14.01 6.49 10.09
N SER A 328 15.02 5.77 9.60
CA SER A 328 15.76 4.80 10.42
C SER A 328 17.17 5.28 10.73
N GLU A 329 17.62 5.00 11.95
CA GLU A 329 18.99 5.29 12.38
C GLU A 329 19.96 4.14 12.04
N ASP A 330 19.42 2.92 11.91
CA ASP A 330 20.18 1.66 11.90
C ASP A 330 20.24 0.95 10.54
N LEU A 331 19.51 1.42 9.53
CA LEU A 331 19.47 0.71 8.24
C LEU A 331 20.85 0.79 7.55
N PRO A 332 21.48 -0.37 7.23
CA PRO A 332 22.73 -0.39 6.52
C PRO A 332 22.48 0.07 5.09
N LEU A 333 22.95 1.27 4.77
CA LEU A 333 22.89 1.78 3.41
C LEU A 333 23.77 0.93 2.50
N ASN A 334 23.33 0.69 1.27
CA ASN A 334 24.23 0.20 0.24
C ASN A 334 25.05 1.38 -0.33
N VAL A 335 26.07 1.09 -1.14
CA VAL A 335 26.97 2.13 -1.67
C VAL A 335 26.22 3.20 -2.50
N SER A 336 25.20 2.78 -3.27
CA SER A 336 24.34 3.69 -4.05
C SER A 336 23.40 4.55 -3.19
N ARG A 337 23.06 4.07 -1.99
CA ARG A 337 21.98 4.56 -1.12
C ARG A 337 20.62 4.63 -1.83
N GLU A 338 20.36 3.73 -2.77
CA GLU A 338 19.10 3.69 -3.55
C GLU A 338 18.33 2.37 -3.40
N MET A 339 19.01 1.23 -3.21
CA MET A 339 18.38 -0.09 -3.22
C MET A 339 18.48 -0.81 -1.86
N LEU A 340 17.37 -0.85 -1.12
CA LEU A 340 17.22 -1.58 0.14
C LEU A 340 16.32 -2.84 0.02
N GLN A 341 16.00 -3.23 -1.21
CA GLN A 341 15.14 -4.38 -1.52
C GLN A 341 15.73 -5.67 -0.91
N HIS A 342 14.86 -6.49 -0.32
CA HIS A 342 15.19 -7.75 0.34
C HIS A 342 16.05 -7.64 1.61
N ASN A 343 16.08 -6.47 2.25
CA ASN A 343 16.73 -6.32 3.55
C ASN A 343 15.84 -6.85 4.70
N VAL A 344 16.37 -7.80 5.47
CA VAL A 344 15.68 -8.40 6.64
C VAL A 344 15.19 -7.35 7.65
N LEU A 345 15.94 -6.25 7.82
CA LEU A 345 15.56 -5.16 8.72
C LEU A 345 14.33 -4.41 8.21
N VAL A 346 14.22 -4.17 6.90
CA VAL A 346 13.02 -3.58 6.28
C VAL A 346 11.81 -4.48 6.50
N GLY A 347 11.98 -5.81 6.38
CA GLY A 347 10.91 -6.77 6.69
C GLY A 347 10.42 -6.69 8.15
N HIS A 348 11.31 -6.50 9.12
CA HIS A 348 10.92 -6.28 10.51
C HIS A 348 10.17 -4.95 10.70
N ILE A 349 10.65 -3.88 10.06
CA ILE A 349 9.96 -2.58 10.06
C ILE A 349 8.55 -2.74 9.50
N LYS A 350 8.38 -3.37 8.33
CA LYS A 350 7.06 -3.66 7.72
C LYS A 350 6.12 -4.36 8.70
N LYS A 351 6.56 -5.45 9.35
CA LYS A 351 5.73 -6.17 10.34
C LYS A 351 5.30 -5.26 11.49
N ALA A 352 6.20 -4.44 12.01
CA ALA A 352 5.89 -3.51 13.09
C ALA A 352 4.93 -2.39 12.65
N LEU A 353 5.09 -1.85 11.44
CA LEU A 353 4.18 -0.86 10.85
C LEU A 353 2.78 -1.43 10.64
N VAL A 354 2.66 -2.61 10.04
CA VAL A 354 1.37 -3.31 9.81
C VAL A 354 0.64 -3.52 11.14
N LYS A 355 1.33 -4.07 12.14
CA LYS A 355 0.75 -4.28 13.49
C LYS A 355 0.28 -2.97 14.12
N ARG A 356 1.05 -1.89 13.96
CA ARG A 356 0.72 -0.58 14.51
C ARG A 356 -0.50 0.04 13.81
N ILE A 357 -0.59 -0.07 12.49
CA ILE A 357 -1.74 0.39 11.70
C ILE A 357 -2.99 -0.38 12.13
N PHE A 358 -2.95 -1.71 12.18
CA PHE A 358 -4.09 -2.52 12.61
C PHE A 358 -4.53 -2.20 14.04
N SER A 359 -3.60 -1.92 14.94
CA SER A 359 -3.93 -1.50 16.31
C SER A 359 -4.72 -0.19 16.35
N GLU A 360 -4.34 0.82 15.56
CA GLU A 360 -5.09 2.08 15.51
C GLU A 360 -6.41 1.93 14.74
N LEU A 361 -6.46 1.10 13.69
CA LEU A 361 -7.72 0.76 13.00
C LEU A 361 -8.70 0.09 13.97
N LYS A 362 -8.27 -0.91 14.73
CA LYS A 362 -9.12 -1.59 15.73
C LYS A 362 -9.63 -0.62 16.80
N LYS A 363 -8.78 0.32 17.23
CA LYS A 363 -9.15 1.38 18.18
C LYS A 363 -10.16 2.37 17.59
N LYS A 364 -10.03 2.76 16.32
CA LYS A 364 -11.01 3.61 15.62
C LYS A 364 -12.32 2.86 15.43
N ALA A 365 -12.26 1.61 15.01
CA ALA A 365 -13.43 0.75 14.82
C ALA A 365 -14.26 0.57 16.09
N THR A 366 -13.62 0.55 17.27
CA THR A 366 -14.29 0.38 18.57
C THR A 366 -14.71 1.71 19.22
N LYS A 367 -13.86 2.75 19.17
CA LYS A 367 -14.10 4.02 19.88
C LYS A 367 -14.79 5.09 19.05
N LYS A 368 -14.79 4.93 17.72
CA LYS A 368 -15.23 5.94 16.75
C LYS A 368 -15.83 5.27 15.51
N ALA A 369 -16.87 4.46 15.73
CA ALA A 369 -17.48 3.62 14.69
C ALA A 369 -17.91 4.42 13.44
N ASP A 370 -18.51 5.60 13.62
CA ASP A 370 -18.94 6.45 12.50
C ASP A 370 -17.75 6.93 11.65
N GLU A 371 -16.63 7.35 12.27
CA GLU A 371 -15.41 7.70 11.53
C GLU A 371 -14.80 6.48 10.83
N TYR A 372 -14.92 5.29 11.43
CA TYR A 372 -14.42 4.05 10.85
C TYR A 372 -15.28 3.58 9.66
N ALA A 373 -16.58 3.83 9.68
CA ALA A 373 -17.46 3.53 8.55
C ALA A 373 -17.05 4.30 7.29
N VAL A 374 -16.68 5.57 7.42
CA VAL A 374 -16.15 6.37 6.31
C VAL A 374 -14.83 5.82 5.80
N PHE A 375 -13.92 5.40 6.69
CA PHE A 375 -12.69 4.72 6.28
C PHE A 375 -12.98 3.41 5.54
N TRP A 376 -13.94 2.63 6.03
CA TRP A 376 -14.30 1.35 5.44
C TRP A 376 -14.90 1.50 4.04
N GLU A 377 -15.74 2.51 3.84
CA GLU A 377 -16.29 2.85 2.52
C GLU A 377 -15.17 3.20 1.51
N ASN A 378 -14.17 3.94 1.96
CA ASN A 378 -13.08 4.40 1.07
C ASN A 378 -11.99 3.35 0.81
N PHE A 379 -11.68 2.50 1.80
CA PHE A 379 -10.48 1.65 1.77
C PHE A 379 -10.76 0.17 2.09
N GLY A 380 -11.99 -0.19 2.47
CA GLY A 380 -12.35 -1.55 2.90
C GLY A 380 -12.11 -2.60 1.82
N ALA A 381 -12.50 -2.32 0.57
CA ALA A 381 -12.25 -3.21 -0.56
C ALA A 381 -10.76 -3.54 -0.74
N VAL A 382 -9.88 -2.54 -0.62
CA VAL A 382 -8.43 -2.75 -0.70
C VAL A 382 -7.89 -3.47 0.52
N LEU A 383 -8.37 -3.14 1.72
CA LEU A 383 -7.94 -3.80 2.95
C LEU A 383 -8.33 -5.30 2.97
N LYS A 384 -9.47 -5.66 2.37
CA LYS A 384 -9.92 -7.05 2.20
C LYS A 384 -8.97 -7.88 1.34
N GLU A 385 -8.21 -7.29 0.42
CA GLU A 385 -7.20 -8.04 -0.35
C GLU A 385 -6.17 -8.74 0.57
N GLY A 386 -5.90 -8.15 1.75
CA GLY A 386 -5.04 -8.78 2.75
C GLY A 386 -5.57 -10.11 3.29
N LEU A 387 -6.89 -10.37 3.23
CA LEU A 387 -7.45 -11.66 3.65
C LEU A 387 -6.99 -12.82 2.75
N TYR A 388 -6.76 -12.49 1.47
CA TYR A 388 -6.24 -13.38 0.45
C TYR A 388 -4.71 -13.48 0.52
N GLU A 389 -4.02 -12.34 0.66
CA GLU A 389 -2.55 -12.24 0.54
C GLU A 389 -1.77 -12.54 1.84
N ASP A 390 -2.30 -12.15 3.01
CA ASP A 390 -1.58 -12.17 4.29
C ASP A 390 -2.18 -13.17 5.28
N HIS A 391 -1.71 -14.41 5.18
CA HIS A 391 -2.09 -15.49 6.09
C HIS A 391 -1.70 -15.22 7.55
N GLU A 392 -0.60 -14.49 7.81
CA GLU A 392 -0.10 -14.23 9.17
C GLU A 392 -1.03 -13.29 9.93
N ASN A 393 -1.61 -12.31 9.23
CA ASN A 393 -2.49 -11.31 9.83
C ASN A 393 -3.99 -11.50 9.56
N ARG A 394 -4.37 -12.57 8.87
CA ARG A 394 -5.76 -12.85 8.45
C ARG A 394 -6.79 -12.72 9.57
N GLU A 395 -6.50 -13.26 10.75
CA GLU A 395 -7.43 -13.19 11.89
C GLU A 395 -7.69 -11.74 12.32
N THR A 396 -6.63 -10.92 12.42
CA THR A 396 -6.76 -9.49 12.74
C THR A 396 -7.49 -8.73 11.64
N LEU A 397 -7.25 -9.07 10.37
CA LEU A 397 -7.96 -8.47 9.25
C LEU A 397 -9.46 -8.78 9.30
N LEU A 398 -9.86 -10.02 9.63
CA LEU A 398 -11.27 -10.38 9.81
C LEU A 398 -11.96 -9.54 10.90
N GLU A 399 -11.28 -9.27 12.02
CA GLU A 399 -11.84 -8.38 13.06
C GLU A 399 -12.05 -6.93 12.58
N LEU A 400 -11.23 -6.48 11.63
CA LEU A 400 -11.32 -5.14 11.04
C LEU A 400 -12.42 -5.05 9.98
N THR A 401 -12.87 -6.19 9.44
CA THR A 401 -13.87 -6.19 8.37
C THR A 401 -15.23 -5.66 8.81
N ARG A 402 -15.90 -4.96 7.91
CA ARG A 402 -17.29 -4.53 8.07
C ARG A 402 -18.10 -4.89 6.83
N PHE A 403 -19.36 -5.19 7.03
CA PHE A 403 -20.26 -5.67 5.98
C PHE A 403 -21.62 -5.01 6.10
N LYS A 404 -22.31 -4.82 4.99
CA LYS A 404 -23.76 -4.60 5.04
C LYS A 404 -24.41 -5.94 5.38
N SER A 405 -25.55 -5.94 6.05
CA SER A 405 -26.31 -7.17 6.31
C SER A 405 -27.80 -6.92 6.22
N THR A 406 -28.60 -7.99 6.28
CA THR A 406 -30.05 -7.89 6.42
C THR A 406 -30.50 -7.30 7.76
N HIS A 407 -29.58 -7.12 8.72
CA HIS A 407 -29.84 -6.54 10.03
C HIS A 407 -29.54 -5.03 10.04
N GLY A 408 -30.58 -4.22 9.84
CA GLY A 408 -30.48 -2.75 9.90
C GLY A 408 -29.93 -2.10 8.61
N GLU A 409 -29.52 -0.83 8.72
CA GLU A 409 -28.99 -0.02 7.60
C GLU A 409 -27.49 0.30 7.72
N GLY A 410 -26.87 -0.04 8.85
CA GLY A 410 -25.45 0.21 9.10
C GLY A 410 -24.54 -0.90 8.58
N ILE A 411 -23.24 -0.72 8.80
CA ILE A 411 -22.24 -1.77 8.61
C ILE A 411 -22.04 -2.56 9.92
N VAL A 412 -21.91 -3.87 9.82
CA VAL A 412 -21.75 -4.80 10.95
C VAL A 412 -20.37 -5.47 10.91
N SER A 413 -19.81 -5.79 12.08
CA SER A 413 -18.63 -6.66 12.17
C SER A 413 -19.02 -8.15 12.16
N LEU A 414 -18.04 -9.03 11.93
CA LEU A 414 -18.27 -10.47 12.08
C LEU A 414 -18.52 -10.85 13.55
N GLU A 415 -17.90 -10.16 14.50
CA GLU A 415 -18.15 -10.35 15.94
C GLU A 415 -19.62 -10.04 16.27
N ASP A 416 -20.12 -8.91 15.77
CA ASP A 416 -21.51 -8.49 15.93
C ASP A 416 -22.49 -9.52 15.32
N TYR A 417 -22.17 -10.03 14.12
CA TYR A 417 -22.95 -11.09 13.46
C TYR A 417 -22.99 -12.35 14.32
N VAL A 418 -21.83 -12.85 14.75
CA VAL A 418 -21.73 -14.07 15.58
C VAL A 418 -22.46 -13.90 16.91
N GLY A 419 -22.38 -12.71 17.52
CA GLY A 419 -23.10 -12.39 18.74
C GLY A 419 -24.63 -12.38 18.61
N ARG A 420 -25.16 -12.36 17.38
CA ARG A 420 -26.60 -12.41 17.06
C ARG A 420 -27.03 -13.71 16.37
N MET A 421 -26.14 -14.70 16.23
CA MET A 421 -26.49 -15.96 15.60
C MET A 421 -27.58 -16.70 16.38
N ASN A 422 -28.47 -17.35 15.64
CA ASN A 422 -29.57 -18.12 16.19
C ASN A 422 -29.10 -19.46 16.81
N ASP A 423 -29.93 -20.05 17.67
CA ASP A 423 -29.67 -21.37 18.24
C ASP A 423 -29.65 -22.44 17.13
N GLY A 424 -28.59 -23.24 17.11
CA GLY A 424 -28.36 -24.26 16.07
C GLY A 424 -27.81 -23.70 14.75
N GLN A 425 -27.47 -22.40 14.69
CA GLN A 425 -26.76 -21.82 13.56
C GLN A 425 -25.24 -22.04 13.69
N ASP A 426 -24.67 -22.78 12.74
CA ASP A 426 -23.24 -23.07 12.68
C ASP A 426 -22.51 -22.39 11.51
N GLU A 427 -23.26 -21.66 10.68
CA GLU A 427 -22.77 -21.03 9.46
C GLU A 427 -23.03 -19.52 9.46
N ILE A 428 -22.06 -18.77 8.92
CA ILE A 428 -22.19 -17.35 8.58
C ILE A 428 -22.72 -17.26 7.15
N PHE A 429 -23.97 -16.85 7.02
CA PHE A 429 -24.62 -16.76 5.72
C PHE A 429 -24.31 -15.44 5.01
N TYR A 430 -23.99 -15.53 3.73
CA TYR A 430 -23.74 -14.37 2.89
C TYR A 430 -24.39 -14.50 1.51
N ILE A 431 -24.58 -13.37 0.86
CA ILE A 431 -24.88 -13.27 -0.58
C ILE A 431 -23.98 -12.22 -1.19
N SER A 432 -23.48 -12.46 -2.39
CA SER A 432 -22.60 -11.55 -3.11
C SER A 432 -23.19 -11.08 -4.44
N GLY A 433 -22.85 -9.86 -4.83
CA GLY A 433 -23.41 -9.21 -6.01
C GLY A 433 -22.87 -7.80 -6.20
N GLU A 434 -23.44 -7.04 -7.13
CA GLU A 434 -22.96 -5.68 -7.45
C GLU A 434 -23.62 -4.59 -6.58
N ASP A 435 -24.83 -4.84 -6.08
CA ASP A 435 -25.65 -3.83 -5.40
C ASP A 435 -26.35 -4.40 -4.16
N ALA A 436 -26.16 -3.74 -3.02
CA ALA A 436 -26.68 -4.21 -1.74
C ALA A 436 -28.22 -4.19 -1.67
N GLU A 437 -28.89 -3.24 -2.32
CA GLU A 437 -30.37 -3.17 -2.31
C GLU A 437 -30.99 -4.29 -3.15
N THR A 438 -30.38 -4.61 -4.29
CA THR A 438 -30.72 -5.76 -5.12
C THR A 438 -30.52 -7.06 -4.35
N LEU A 439 -29.36 -7.22 -3.69
CA LEU A 439 -29.10 -8.37 -2.83
C LEU A 439 -30.10 -8.48 -1.68
N LYS A 440 -30.45 -7.35 -1.06
CA LYS A 440 -31.46 -7.30 0.00
C LYS A 440 -32.85 -7.68 -0.52
N SER A 441 -33.12 -7.67 -1.82
CA SER A 441 -34.41 -8.05 -2.40
C SER A 441 -34.39 -9.44 -3.07
N SER A 442 -33.30 -10.19 -2.90
CA SER A 442 -33.10 -11.52 -3.51
C SER A 442 -34.09 -12.57 -2.95
N PRO A 443 -34.65 -13.44 -3.81
CA PRO A 443 -35.45 -14.59 -3.36
C PRO A 443 -34.69 -15.57 -2.47
N GLN A 444 -33.38 -15.73 -2.68
CA GLN A 444 -32.54 -16.68 -1.95
C GLN A 444 -32.44 -16.38 -0.45
N ILE A 445 -32.72 -15.14 -0.03
CA ILE A 445 -32.64 -14.73 1.38
C ILE A 445 -33.99 -14.62 2.08
N GLU A 446 -35.10 -14.81 1.37
CA GLU A 446 -36.47 -14.69 1.93
C GLU A 446 -36.68 -15.57 3.16
N GLY A 447 -36.37 -16.85 3.05
CA GLY A 447 -36.52 -17.86 4.10
C GLY A 447 -35.56 -17.67 5.27
N PHE A 448 -34.40 -17.06 5.02
CA PHE A 448 -33.46 -16.68 6.07
C PHE A 448 -34.04 -15.53 6.89
N LYS A 449 -34.51 -14.47 6.22
CA LYS A 449 -35.15 -13.32 6.86
C LYS A 449 -36.39 -13.69 7.66
N SER A 450 -37.27 -14.52 7.12
CA SER A 450 -38.50 -14.93 7.82
C SER A 450 -38.22 -15.72 9.10
N ARG A 451 -37.08 -16.43 9.15
CA ARG A 451 -36.57 -17.14 10.33
C ARG A 451 -35.70 -16.28 11.23
N GLY A 452 -35.49 -15.01 10.91
CA GLY A 452 -34.62 -14.12 11.67
C GLY A 452 -33.13 -14.48 11.55
N VAL A 453 -32.71 -15.16 10.49
CA VAL A 453 -31.31 -15.46 10.19
C VAL A 453 -30.70 -14.27 9.44
N GLU A 454 -29.66 -13.67 10.03
CA GLU A 454 -28.92 -12.58 9.42
C GLU A 454 -28.11 -13.08 8.20
N VAL A 455 -28.09 -12.30 7.12
CA VAL A 455 -27.32 -12.58 5.91
C VAL A 455 -26.44 -11.37 5.60
N LEU A 456 -25.14 -11.60 5.41
CA LEU A 456 -24.20 -10.57 4.96
C LEU A 456 -24.41 -10.25 3.47
N LEU A 457 -24.39 -8.96 3.13
CA LEU A 457 -24.56 -8.44 1.76
C LEU A 457 -23.19 -7.96 1.27
N LEU A 458 -22.57 -8.73 0.39
CA LEU A 458 -21.19 -8.55 -0.05
C LEU A 458 -21.15 -7.96 -1.45
N THR A 459 -20.56 -6.77 -1.59
CA THR A 459 -20.61 -6.01 -2.85
C THR A 459 -19.25 -5.76 -3.48
N ASP A 460 -18.15 -6.14 -2.80
CA ASP A 460 -16.83 -5.88 -3.34
C ASP A 460 -16.37 -7.09 -4.18
N PRO A 461 -15.79 -6.90 -5.38
CA PRO A 461 -15.32 -8.02 -6.21
C PRO A 461 -14.33 -8.95 -5.49
N ILE A 462 -13.53 -8.40 -4.57
CA ILE A 462 -12.58 -9.17 -3.75
C ILE A 462 -13.27 -10.20 -2.84
N ASP A 463 -14.56 -10.01 -2.52
CA ASP A 463 -15.32 -10.92 -1.65
C ASP A 463 -15.37 -12.35 -2.20
N GLU A 464 -15.48 -12.49 -3.52
CA GLU A 464 -15.49 -13.79 -4.21
C GLU A 464 -14.20 -14.58 -4.07
N PHE A 465 -13.08 -13.91 -3.78
CA PHE A 465 -11.76 -14.54 -3.77
C PHE A 465 -11.28 -14.87 -2.35
N TRP A 466 -11.61 -14.06 -1.35
CA TRP A 466 -11.17 -14.34 0.01
C TRP A 466 -12.06 -15.39 0.72
N LEU A 467 -13.36 -15.43 0.43
CA LEU A 467 -14.30 -16.36 1.07
C LEU A 467 -13.91 -17.84 0.88
N PRO A 468 -13.55 -18.29 -0.35
CA PRO A 468 -13.07 -19.65 -0.57
C PRO A 468 -11.71 -19.95 0.10
N MET A 469 -10.98 -18.96 0.61
CA MET A 469 -9.69 -19.16 1.27
C MET A 469 -9.72 -19.08 2.79
N VAL A 470 -10.63 -18.28 3.35
CA VAL A 470 -10.72 -18.07 4.80
C VAL A 470 -11.53 -19.18 5.46
N HIS A 471 -12.58 -19.69 4.80
CA HIS A 471 -13.49 -20.77 5.22
C HIS A 471 -14.21 -20.61 6.57
N VAL A 472 -13.53 -20.19 7.62
CA VAL A 472 -14.00 -20.19 9.01
C VAL A 472 -13.68 -18.87 9.71
N TYR A 473 -14.61 -18.38 10.51
CA TYR A 473 -14.40 -17.33 11.51
C TYR A 473 -15.05 -17.76 12.83
N ASN A 474 -14.30 -17.72 13.93
CA ASN A 474 -14.76 -18.12 15.27
C ASN A 474 -15.50 -19.49 15.27
N GLU A 475 -14.88 -20.50 14.65
CA GLU A 475 -15.41 -21.87 14.48
C GLU A 475 -16.64 -22.00 13.56
N LYS A 476 -17.15 -20.88 13.00
CA LYS A 476 -18.30 -20.86 12.08
C LYS A 476 -17.86 -20.78 10.63
N THR A 477 -18.43 -21.61 9.77
CA THR A 477 -18.08 -21.64 8.33
C THR A 477 -18.85 -20.59 7.55
N PHE A 478 -18.23 -19.99 6.54
CA PHE A 478 -18.95 -19.12 5.60
C PHE A 478 -19.75 -19.96 4.60
N LYS A 479 -21.02 -19.59 4.37
CA LYS A 479 -21.90 -20.29 3.43
C LYS A 479 -22.69 -19.30 2.57
N SER A 480 -22.56 -19.40 1.24
CA SER A 480 -23.37 -18.62 0.32
C SER A 480 -24.82 -19.09 0.39
N VAL A 481 -25.77 -18.17 0.51
CA VAL A 481 -27.21 -18.46 0.45
C VAL A 481 -27.68 -18.95 -0.92
N THR A 482 -26.84 -18.86 -1.96
CA THR A 482 -27.15 -19.41 -3.29
C THR A 482 -26.80 -20.89 -3.39
N ALA A 483 -26.16 -21.46 -2.37
CA ALA A 483 -25.79 -22.87 -2.35
C ALA A 483 -27.02 -23.79 -2.20
N GLY A 484 -27.01 -24.90 -2.95
CA GLY A 484 -28.10 -25.87 -3.01
C GLY A 484 -28.18 -26.85 -1.83
N ASP A 485 -27.23 -26.87 -0.92
CA ASP A 485 -27.14 -27.86 0.16
C ASP A 485 -27.48 -27.28 1.56
N ILE A 486 -28.22 -26.17 1.59
CA ILE A 486 -28.60 -25.50 2.84
C ILE A 486 -29.88 -26.10 3.43
N ASP A 487 -29.79 -26.48 4.71
CA ASP A 487 -30.91 -26.98 5.51
C ASP A 487 -31.33 -25.95 6.58
N LEU A 488 -32.32 -25.12 6.24
CA LEU A 488 -32.88 -24.12 7.15
C LEU A 488 -33.71 -24.72 8.29
N GLY A 489 -34.09 -26.00 8.21
CA GLY A 489 -34.94 -26.65 9.21
C GLY A 489 -34.26 -26.83 10.57
N LYS A 490 -32.92 -26.78 10.62
CA LYS A 490 -32.12 -26.93 11.85
C LYS A 490 -32.00 -25.65 12.67
N ILE A 491 -32.26 -24.48 12.07
CA ILE A 491 -32.02 -23.19 12.71
C ILE A 491 -33.32 -22.73 13.39
N LYS A 492 -33.27 -22.57 14.72
CA LYS A 492 -34.41 -22.09 15.52
C LYS A 492 -34.28 -20.59 15.74
N ARG A 493 -35.36 -19.85 15.57
CA ARG A 493 -35.37 -18.41 15.83
C ARG A 493 -35.18 -18.16 17.33
N SER A 494 -34.29 -17.24 17.71
CA SER A 494 -34.01 -16.93 19.12
C SER A 494 -35.23 -16.41 19.90
N ASP A 495 -36.21 -15.82 19.20
CA ASP A 495 -37.43 -15.23 19.75
C ASP A 495 -38.67 -16.12 19.48
N ASP A 496 -38.69 -17.33 20.04
CA ASP A 496 -39.82 -18.29 19.98
C ASP A 496 -41.04 -17.82 20.83
N ALA A 497 -41.51 -16.60 20.58
CA ALA A 497 -42.80 -16.06 21.03
C ALA A 497 -43.67 -15.51 19.87
N ALA A 498 -43.22 -15.63 18.62
CA ALA A 498 -44.08 -15.43 17.46
C ALA A 498 -44.91 -16.70 17.24
N GLU A 499 -46.21 -16.60 17.53
CA GLU A 499 -47.21 -17.65 17.33
C GLU A 499 -47.08 -18.30 15.94
N GLU A 500 -47.24 -19.63 15.88
CA GLU A 500 -47.58 -20.41 14.68
C GLU A 500 -48.95 -19.99 14.08
N LYS A 501 -49.19 -18.70 13.85
CA LYS A 501 -50.38 -18.21 13.18
C LYS A 501 -50.00 -17.68 11.80
N ASP A 502 -50.67 -18.26 10.80
CA ASP A 502 -50.61 -17.92 9.38
C ASP A 502 -49.34 -18.35 8.62
N LYS A 503 -48.82 -19.57 8.85
CA LYS A 503 -48.05 -20.23 7.78
C LYS A 503 -49.01 -20.55 6.62
N PRO A 504 -48.80 -20.02 5.40
CA PRO A 504 -49.64 -20.36 4.27
C PRO A 504 -49.59 -21.88 4.03
N GLU A 505 -50.76 -22.51 3.99
CA GLU A 505 -50.92 -23.96 3.82
C GLU A 505 -50.19 -24.41 2.55
N ALA A 506 -49.27 -25.37 2.61
CA ALA A 506 -48.58 -25.85 1.41
C ALA A 506 -49.57 -26.58 0.47
N ALA A 507 -49.28 -26.63 -0.83
CA ALA A 507 -49.96 -27.58 -1.72
C ALA A 507 -49.71 -29.03 -1.26
N ASP A 508 -50.59 -29.95 -1.68
CA ASP A 508 -50.43 -31.38 -1.43
C ASP A 508 -49.08 -31.88 -1.96
N ASP A 509 -48.34 -32.61 -1.13
CA ASP A 509 -46.99 -33.08 -1.44
C ASP A 509 -46.95 -33.94 -2.71
N ALA A 510 -48.01 -34.71 -2.99
CA ALA A 510 -48.09 -35.53 -4.19
C ALA A 510 -48.30 -34.67 -5.45
N ASP A 511 -49.11 -33.62 -5.38
CA ASP A 511 -49.33 -32.71 -6.51
C ASP A 511 -48.09 -31.85 -6.79
N ILE A 512 -47.36 -31.41 -5.76
CA ILE A 512 -46.06 -30.77 -5.93
C ILE A 512 -45.06 -31.74 -6.57
N ALA A 513 -45.00 -33.00 -6.14
CA ALA A 513 -44.12 -34.00 -6.74
C ALA A 513 -44.43 -34.22 -8.23
N LYS A 514 -45.71 -34.27 -8.62
CA LYS A 514 -46.11 -34.32 -10.05
C LYS A 514 -45.65 -33.08 -10.81
N LEU A 515 -45.82 -31.89 -10.25
CA LEU A 515 -45.39 -30.65 -10.88
C LEU A 515 -43.87 -30.62 -11.11
N ILE A 516 -43.10 -31.04 -10.11
CA ILE A 516 -41.65 -31.15 -10.19
C ILE A 516 -41.25 -32.10 -11.33
N ILE A 517 -41.89 -33.27 -11.44
CA ILE A 517 -41.62 -34.22 -12.53
C ILE A 517 -41.94 -33.58 -13.89
N ALA A 518 -43.10 -32.94 -14.03
CA ALA A 518 -43.49 -32.27 -15.27
C ALA A 518 -42.50 -31.17 -15.67
N PHE A 519 -42.00 -30.40 -14.71
CA PHE A 519 -41.00 -29.34 -14.98
C PHE A 519 -39.64 -29.94 -15.36
N LYS A 520 -39.19 -31.03 -14.71
CA LYS A 520 -37.95 -31.72 -15.10
C LYS A 520 -38.03 -32.25 -16.54
N GLU A 521 -39.16 -32.87 -16.90
CA GLU A 521 -39.38 -33.39 -18.24
C GLU A 521 -39.37 -32.29 -19.30
N GLU A 522 -40.00 -31.14 -19.02
CA GLU A 522 -40.08 -30.03 -19.97
C GLU A 522 -38.77 -29.24 -20.09
N LEU A 523 -38.10 -28.96 -18.96
CA LEU A 523 -36.90 -28.13 -18.95
C LEU A 523 -35.65 -28.92 -19.37
N GLY A 524 -35.62 -30.24 -19.15
CA GLY A 524 -34.53 -31.11 -19.58
C GLY A 524 -33.16 -30.57 -19.16
N GLU A 525 -32.25 -30.46 -20.14
CA GLU A 525 -30.87 -29.97 -19.92
C GLU A 525 -30.79 -28.45 -19.63
N ALA A 526 -31.89 -27.71 -19.62
CA ALA A 526 -31.88 -26.29 -19.26
C ALA A 526 -31.66 -26.07 -17.75
N VAL A 527 -31.92 -27.08 -16.92
CA VAL A 527 -31.72 -27.08 -15.46
C VAL A 527 -31.03 -28.37 -15.02
N LYS A 528 -30.27 -28.31 -13.93
CA LYS A 528 -29.63 -29.47 -13.31
C LYS A 528 -30.63 -30.33 -12.57
N ASP A 529 -31.55 -29.67 -11.87
CA ASP A 529 -32.63 -30.31 -11.11
C ASP A 529 -33.78 -29.33 -10.88
N VAL A 530 -34.93 -29.87 -10.47
CA VAL A 530 -36.10 -29.11 -9.98
C VAL A 530 -36.54 -29.68 -8.64
N ARG A 531 -36.75 -28.83 -7.63
CA ARG A 531 -37.15 -29.28 -6.29
C ARG A 531 -37.93 -28.23 -5.51
N SER A 532 -38.62 -28.66 -4.45
CA SER A 532 -39.23 -27.76 -3.49
C SER A 532 -38.18 -26.98 -2.69
N SER A 533 -38.55 -25.79 -2.25
CA SER A 533 -37.68 -24.91 -1.48
C SER A 533 -38.24 -24.58 -0.11
N ASP A 534 -37.38 -24.64 0.91
CA ASP A 534 -37.66 -24.11 2.25
C ASP A 534 -37.22 -22.64 2.41
N ARG A 535 -36.52 -22.09 1.39
CA ARG A 535 -35.92 -20.74 1.41
C ARG A 535 -36.80 -19.68 0.77
N LEU A 536 -37.88 -20.05 0.09
CA LEU A 536 -38.80 -19.10 -0.55
C LEU A 536 -40.01 -18.82 0.36
N THR A 537 -40.44 -17.56 0.42
CA THR A 537 -41.68 -17.16 1.10
C THR A 537 -42.65 -16.50 0.14
N ASP A 538 -42.21 -15.44 -0.53
CA ASP A 538 -43.04 -14.61 -1.41
C ASP A 538 -42.80 -14.94 -2.88
N SER A 539 -41.58 -15.33 -3.24
CA SER A 539 -41.24 -15.68 -4.62
C SER A 539 -41.74 -17.06 -5.02
N ALA A 540 -42.15 -17.22 -6.28
CA ALA A 540 -42.62 -18.50 -6.82
C ALA A 540 -41.48 -19.50 -7.03
N VAL A 541 -40.33 -19.00 -7.49
CA VAL A 541 -39.15 -19.78 -7.86
C VAL A 541 -37.85 -19.00 -7.61
N CYS A 542 -36.73 -19.70 -7.51
CA CYS A 542 -35.38 -19.13 -7.59
C CYS A 542 -34.39 -20.12 -8.20
N LEU A 543 -33.19 -19.64 -8.54
CA LEU A 543 -32.07 -20.47 -8.96
C LEU A 543 -31.04 -20.60 -7.84
N VAL A 544 -30.50 -21.81 -7.69
CA VAL A 544 -29.40 -22.10 -6.77
C VAL A 544 -28.30 -22.89 -7.48
N ALA A 545 -27.08 -22.77 -6.97
CA ALA A 545 -25.94 -23.58 -7.39
C ALA A 545 -26.19 -25.04 -6.99
N GLY A 546 -25.74 -25.99 -7.81
CA GLY A 546 -25.69 -27.38 -7.37
C GLY A 546 -24.66 -27.57 -6.25
N GLU A 547 -24.78 -28.66 -5.51
CA GLU A 547 -23.81 -29.00 -4.46
C GLU A 547 -22.39 -29.13 -5.06
N GLY A 548 -21.45 -28.37 -4.51
CA GLY A 548 -20.07 -28.29 -4.98
C GLY A 548 -19.85 -27.49 -6.27
N ASP A 549 -20.91 -26.93 -6.87
CA ASP A 549 -20.77 -26.03 -8.02
C ASP A 549 -20.27 -24.65 -7.59
N MET A 550 -19.78 -23.89 -8.56
CA MET A 550 -19.36 -22.50 -8.36
C MET A 550 -20.56 -21.61 -7.99
N ASP A 551 -20.31 -20.60 -7.15
CA ASP A 551 -21.32 -19.60 -6.80
C ASP A 551 -21.82 -18.85 -8.05
N LEU A 552 -23.11 -18.49 -8.03
CA LEU A 552 -23.79 -17.80 -9.13
C LEU A 552 -23.09 -16.50 -9.51
N HIS A 553 -22.69 -15.70 -8.52
CA HIS A 553 -22.08 -14.40 -8.77
C HIS A 553 -20.66 -14.53 -9.31
N LEU A 554 -19.86 -15.42 -8.74
CA LEU A 554 -18.51 -15.73 -9.23
C LEU A 554 -18.54 -16.22 -10.69
N GLU A 555 -19.48 -17.10 -11.06
CA GLU A 555 -19.62 -17.55 -12.45
C GLU A 555 -19.88 -16.38 -13.40
N ARG A 556 -20.77 -15.47 -13.01
CA ARG A 556 -21.13 -14.29 -13.79
C ARG A 556 -19.93 -13.35 -13.94
N MET A 557 -19.22 -13.09 -12.84
CA MET A 557 -18.04 -12.23 -12.83
C MET A 557 -16.93 -12.76 -13.75
N LEU A 558 -16.64 -14.07 -13.71
CA LEU A 558 -15.60 -14.64 -14.56
C LEU A 558 -15.98 -14.58 -16.05
N LYS A 559 -17.25 -14.83 -16.38
CA LYS A 559 -17.75 -14.71 -17.77
C LYS A 559 -17.67 -13.26 -18.27
N SER A 560 -18.04 -12.28 -17.45
CA SER A 560 -17.98 -10.86 -17.83
C SER A 560 -16.55 -10.36 -18.05
N GLN A 561 -15.58 -10.94 -17.33
CA GLN A 561 -14.14 -10.71 -17.51
C GLN A 561 -13.54 -11.44 -18.72
N GLY A 562 -14.33 -12.20 -19.48
CA GLY A 562 -13.88 -12.88 -20.70
C GLY A 562 -13.25 -14.25 -20.46
N HIS A 563 -13.36 -14.82 -19.25
CA HIS A 563 -12.99 -16.21 -18.99
C HIS A 563 -14.05 -17.16 -19.58
N MET A 564 -13.93 -17.43 -20.88
CA MET A 564 -14.88 -18.26 -21.63
C MET A 564 -14.75 -19.77 -21.34
N ASP A 565 -13.67 -20.19 -20.67
CA ASP A 565 -13.43 -21.59 -20.27
C ASP A 565 -14.23 -22.00 -19.02
N VAL A 566 -14.95 -21.07 -18.40
CA VAL A 566 -15.84 -21.34 -17.27
C VAL A 566 -17.00 -22.23 -17.74
N PRO A 567 -17.16 -23.45 -17.19
CA PRO A 567 -18.25 -24.34 -17.59
C PRO A 567 -19.61 -23.68 -17.37
N ASN A 568 -20.47 -23.70 -18.40
CA ASN A 568 -21.88 -23.35 -18.23
C ASN A 568 -22.53 -24.37 -17.29
N SER A 569 -22.60 -24.04 -16.01
CA SER A 569 -23.17 -24.94 -15.01
C SER A 569 -24.67 -24.71 -14.97
N THR A 570 -25.44 -25.73 -15.36
CA THR A 570 -26.90 -25.70 -15.21
C THR A 570 -27.26 -25.56 -13.74
N ARG A 571 -28.29 -24.76 -13.43
CA ARG A 571 -28.73 -24.45 -12.07
C ARG A 571 -29.84 -25.38 -11.59
N VAL A 572 -30.05 -25.45 -10.29
CA VAL A 572 -31.23 -26.11 -9.72
C VAL A 572 -32.36 -25.06 -9.62
N LEU A 573 -33.52 -25.38 -10.19
CA LEU A 573 -34.74 -24.56 -10.07
C LEU A 573 -35.48 -24.96 -8.79
N GLU A 574 -35.54 -24.05 -7.85
CA GLU A 574 -36.26 -24.22 -6.59
C GLU A 574 -37.68 -23.63 -6.71
N ILE A 575 -38.69 -24.35 -6.21
CA ILE A 575 -40.11 -23.99 -6.30
C ILE A 575 -40.71 -23.80 -4.90
N ASN A 576 -41.49 -22.73 -4.72
CA ASN A 576 -42.22 -22.45 -3.48
C ASN A 576 -43.59 -23.15 -3.44
N SER A 577 -43.72 -24.22 -2.67
CA SER A 577 -44.98 -25.00 -2.53
C SER A 577 -46.13 -24.21 -1.88
N THR A 578 -45.84 -23.09 -1.23
CA THR A 578 -46.84 -22.25 -0.57
C THR A 578 -47.36 -21.11 -1.46
N HIS A 579 -46.62 -20.78 -2.54
CA HIS A 579 -46.95 -19.68 -3.44
C HIS A 579 -48.23 -19.97 -4.26
N ALA A 580 -49.12 -18.98 -4.38
CA ALA A 580 -50.43 -19.14 -4.99
C ALA A 580 -50.36 -19.66 -6.44
N LEU A 581 -49.43 -19.14 -7.24
CA LEU A 581 -49.22 -19.61 -8.62
C LEU A 581 -48.79 -21.10 -8.66
N ILE A 582 -47.89 -21.51 -7.77
CA ILE A 582 -47.38 -22.88 -7.75
C ILE A 582 -48.49 -23.85 -7.35
N LYS A 583 -49.30 -23.49 -6.35
CA LYS A 583 -50.47 -24.27 -5.96
C LYS A 583 -51.42 -24.48 -7.13
N GLN A 584 -51.75 -23.40 -7.84
CA GLN A 584 -52.61 -23.48 -9.02
C GLN A 584 -52.01 -24.39 -10.09
N LEU A 585 -50.72 -24.27 -10.39
CA LEU A 585 -50.06 -25.12 -11.38
C LEU A 585 -50.03 -26.59 -10.96
N SER A 586 -49.79 -26.88 -9.68
CA SER A 586 -49.76 -28.25 -9.16
C SER A 586 -51.10 -28.98 -9.36
N GLY A 587 -52.23 -28.28 -9.16
CA GLY A 587 -53.57 -28.83 -9.37
C GLY A 587 -53.97 -29.02 -10.84
N LEU A 588 -53.19 -28.50 -11.80
CA LEU A 588 -53.45 -28.66 -13.23
C LEU A 588 -52.69 -29.84 -13.86
N THR A 589 -51.80 -30.49 -13.10
CA THR A 589 -50.89 -31.53 -13.61
C THR A 589 -51.62 -32.74 -14.23
N ASP A 590 -52.81 -33.07 -13.72
CA ASP A 590 -53.63 -34.18 -14.22
C ASP A 590 -54.57 -33.78 -15.39
N ASP A 591 -54.69 -32.49 -15.72
CA ASP A 591 -55.52 -32.00 -16.83
C ASP A 591 -54.74 -31.94 -18.15
N LEU A 592 -54.93 -32.95 -19.00
CA LEU A 592 -54.28 -33.04 -20.32
C LEU A 592 -54.60 -31.86 -21.24
N THR A 593 -55.73 -31.16 -21.04
CA THR A 593 -56.06 -29.96 -21.85
C THR A 593 -55.20 -28.75 -21.51
N LYS A 594 -54.52 -28.79 -20.35
CA LYS A 594 -53.64 -27.74 -19.83
C LYS A 594 -52.16 -28.05 -19.98
N LYS A 595 -51.80 -29.17 -20.61
CA LYS A 595 -50.40 -29.59 -20.78
C LYS A 595 -49.51 -28.51 -21.40
N GLU A 596 -49.94 -27.90 -22.51
CA GLU A 596 -49.16 -26.84 -23.18
C GLU A 596 -48.99 -25.59 -22.29
N ASP A 597 -50.00 -25.28 -21.47
CA ASP A 597 -49.94 -24.15 -20.54
C ASP A 597 -48.94 -24.41 -19.41
N LEU A 598 -48.91 -25.62 -18.85
CA LEU A 598 -47.90 -26.03 -17.87
C LEU A 598 -46.49 -25.97 -18.44
N GLN A 599 -46.29 -26.44 -19.67
CA GLN A 599 -44.99 -26.41 -20.34
C GLN A 599 -44.51 -24.96 -20.54
N ASN A 600 -45.39 -24.09 -21.07
CA ASN A 600 -45.06 -22.68 -21.23
C ASN A 600 -44.75 -21.99 -19.90
N MET A 601 -45.45 -22.36 -18.82
CA MET A 601 -45.22 -21.79 -17.50
C MET A 601 -43.89 -22.24 -16.90
N ALA A 602 -43.46 -23.49 -17.12
CA ALA A 602 -42.15 -23.96 -16.67
C ALA A 602 -41.01 -23.09 -17.24
N HIS A 603 -41.06 -22.79 -18.55
CA HIS A 603 -40.10 -21.89 -19.19
C HIS A 603 -40.21 -20.45 -18.69
N LEU A 604 -41.43 -19.92 -18.52
CA LEU A 604 -41.63 -18.57 -18.01
C LEU A 604 -41.08 -18.38 -16.59
N LEU A 605 -41.29 -19.36 -15.71
CA LEU A 605 -40.76 -19.35 -14.35
C LEU A 605 -39.23 -19.47 -14.35
N LEU A 606 -38.66 -20.31 -15.21
CA LEU A 606 -37.20 -20.39 -15.37
C LEU A 606 -36.62 -19.06 -15.87
N ASP A 607 -37.21 -18.46 -16.89
CA ASP A 607 -36.76 -17.17 -17.43
C ASP A 607 -36.94 -16.04 -16.41
N GLN A 608 -38.03 -16.05 -15.63
CA GLN A 608 -38.22 -15.12 -14.51
C GLN A 608 -37.10 -15.26 -13.48
N ALA A 609 -36.76 -16.49 -13.08
CA ALA A 609 -35.68 -16.73 -12.13
C ALA A 609 -34.33 -16.24 -12.68
N ARG A 610 -34.02 -16.50 -13.95
CA ARG A 610 -32.83 -15.97 -14.63
C ARG A 610 -32.74 -14.45 -14.59
N ILE A 611 -33.85 -13.76 -14.90
CA ILE A 611 -33.91 -12.30 -14.87
C ILE A 611 -33.59 -11.76 -13.48
N ILE A 612 -34.14 -12.39 -12.43
CA ILE A 612 -33.89 -12.01 -11.04
C ILE A 612 -32.41 -12.19 -10.67
N GLU A 613 -31.76 -13.26 -11.15
CA GLU A 613 -30.32 -13.48 -10.97
C GLU A 613 -29.42 -12.56 -11.83
N GLY A 614 -30.02 -11.70 -12.66
CA GLY A 614 -29.29 -10.88 -13.63
C GLY A 614 -28.68 -11.70 -14.79
N GLU A 615 -29.16 -12.92 -15.02
CA GLU A 615 -28.81 -13.72 -16.18
C GLU A 615 -29.61 -13.28 -17.41
N ALA A 616 -28.98 -13.31 -18.58
CA ALA A 616 -29.66 -13.06 -19.84
C ALA A 616 -30.65 -14.19 -20.15
N VAL A 617 -31.86 -13.83 -20.59
CA VAL A 617 -32.83 -14.79 -21.12
C VAL A 617 -32.25 -15.44 -22.37
N ALA A 618 -32.22 -16.78 -22.40
CA ALA A 618 -31.58 -17.54 -23.48
C ALA A 618 -32.24 -17.31 -24.86
N ASP A 619 -33.56 -17.17 -24.88
CA ASP A 619 -34.33 -16.81 -26.08
C ASP A 619 -35.38 -15.73 -25.74
N PRO A 620 -35.03 -14.44 -25.88
CA PRO A 620 -35.94 -13.34 -25.58
C PRO A 620 -37.22 -13.35 -26.42
N ALA A 621 -37.17 -13.88 -27.65
CA ALA A 621 -38.33 -13.94 -28.53
C ALA A 621 -39.32 -15.02 -28.06
N ALA A 622 -38.81 -16.20 -27.68
CA ALA A 622 -39.62 -17.26 -27.11
C ALA A 622 -40.23 -16.83 -25.77
N PHE A 623 -39.45 -16.20 -24.89
CA PHE A 623 -39.95 -15.62 -23.63
C PHE A 623 -41.09 -14.64 -23.87
N SER A 624 -40.90 -13.66 -24.76
CA SER A 624 -41.92 -12.66 -25.11
C SER A 624 -43.20 -13.31 -25.64
N LYS A 625 -43.07 -14.31 -26.52
CA LYS A 625 -44.22 -15.05 -27.07
C LYS A 625 -44.99 -15.79 -25.97
N ARG A 626 -44.30 -16.51 -25.09
CA ARG A 626 -44.92 -17.23 -23.96
C ARG A 626 -45.62 -16.28 -23.01
N LEU A 627 -44.99 -15.15 -22.68
CA LEU A 627 -45.54 -14.13 -21.79
C LEU A 627 -46.82 -13.52 -22.38
N ASN A 628 -46.79 -13.13 -23.66
CA ASN A 628 -47.96 -12.60 -24.34
C ASN A 628 -49.12 -13.60 -24.38
N ASN A 629 -48.83 -14.89 -24.61
CA ASN A 629 -49.83 -15.95 -24.58
C ASN A 629 -50.46 -16.11 -23.19
N ALA A 630 -49.65 -16.08 -22.13
CA ALA A 630 -50.14 -16.17 -20.75
C ALA A 630 -51.02 -14.97 -20.37
N LEU A 631 -50.59 -13.75 -20.73
CA LEU A 631 -51.35 -12.52 -20.47
C LEU A 631 -52.68 -12.49 -21.25
N ALA A 632 -52.66 -12.90 -22.52
CA ALA A 632 -53.88 -12.94 -23.34
C ALA A 632 -54.92 -13.91 -22.77
N LYS A 633 -54.48 -15.03 -22.19
CA LYS A 633 -55.37 -16.00 -21.54
C LYS A 633 -55.86 -15.53 -20.17
N GLY A 634 -55.11 -14.69 -19.45
CA GLY A 634 -55.50 -14.17 -18.13
C GLY A 634 -56.39 -12.93 -18.17
N LEU A 635 -56.48 -12.22 -19.31
CA LEU A 635 -57.36 -11.07 -19.52
C LEU A 635 -58.79 -11.45 -19.96
N ILE A 636 -59.00 -12.72 -20.32
CA ILE A 636 -60.28 -13.29 -20.77
C ILE A 636 -60.78 -14.23 -19.68
#